data_AF-A0A8B8EXE2-F1
#
_entry.id   AF-A0A8B8EXE2-F1
#
_cell.length_a   1.000
_cell.length_b   1.000
_cell.length_c   1.000
_cell.angle_alpha   90.00
_cell.angle_beta   90.00
_cell.angle_gamma   90.00
#
_symmetry.space_group_name_H-M   'P 1'
#
loop_
_entity.id
_entity.type
_entity.pdbx_description
1 polymer ?
#
loop_
_entity_poly.entity_id
_entity_poly.type
_entity_poly.pdbx_seq_one_letter_code
_entity_poly.pdbx_strand_id
1 'polypeptide(L)'
;MVLINLSTPKNLVSLAGIALLLFLSWSISYHKTKIDPRPVVWGLTLQFLLGLFVLRTNVGQHTFSFLGKQVEHFLSHVIAGVEFVFGDNYKDFEFVFKLMPTVIFVNSAVSVLYHIGVMQAVIEKLAVVMYYTMGTSAAETLCTASSIFLGQPEASFTIRPYLEKMTHSELHAIMTAGFASVTADVFGLFVVYGISSAHILTAVLMSAPAGLAVSKIIYPEVEVPETEKLSRMKQNENSRETANVIDAAARGATDAIFVVFAVVASLISFLSLLHFINAVINYLGELVDINDLSLDVILSYILIPIVFLMGVPWSDCRVIGEVVGLKTVINEFVGYQRLGSYISANQVSRKAETIATYALCGFSNPTTIGITLSGLGALIPSRRKDLAKLVMTSWIAGSIACFLTACFAGLMYLEEESDFFPSTTLDTTLRVSTTFAILS
;
A
#
# COMPACT_ATOMS: atom_id res chain seq x y z
N MET A 1 15.60 28.69 0.53
CA MET A 1 14.16 28.91 0.83
C MET A 1 13.33 27.85 0.11
N VAL A 2 13.64 26.56 0.36
CA VAL A 2 13.44 25.42 -0.58
C VAL A 2 12.63 24.27 0.04
N LEU A 3 12.34 24.31 1.35
CA LEU A 3 11.86 23.14 2.11
C LEU A 3 10.37 22.86 2.01
N ILE A 4 9.55 23.87 1.74
CA ILE A 4 8.10 23.77 1.52
C ILE A 4 7.81 24.81 0.46
N ASN A 5 7.08 24.46 -0.60
CA ASN A 5 6.77 25.37 -1.71
C ASN A 5 5.82 26.49 -1.24
N LEU A 6 6.33 27.45 -0.44
CA LEU A 6 5.59 28.62 0.05
C LEU A 6 5.13 29.52 -1.10
N SER A 7 5.72 29.36 -2.30
CA SER A 7 5.30 30.00 -3.55
C SER A 7 3.99 29.46 -4.13
N THR A 8 3.51 28.27 -3.73
CA THR A 8 2.17 27.75 -4.09
C THR A 8 1.33 27.54 -2.83
N PRO A 9 0.56 28.56 -2.40
CA PRO A 9 -0.31 28.48 -1.22
C PRO A 9 -1.27 27.28 -1.22
N LYS A 10 -1.64 26.77 -2.39
CA LYS A 10 -2.50 25.57 -2.55
C LYS A 10 -1.90 24.31 -1.91
N ASN A 11 -0.57 24.20 -1.82
CA ASN A 11 0.08 23.04 -1.18
C ASN A 11 -0.02 23.07 0.36
N LEU A 12 -0.34 24.23 0.95
CA LEU A 12 -0.54 24.36 2.39
C LEU A 12 -1.81 23.65 2.89
N VAL A 13 -2.75 23.35 1.99
CA VAL A 13 -3.94 22.55 2.31
C VAL A 13 -3.53 21.18 2.85
N SER A 14 -2.49 20.56 2.28
CA SER A 14 -1.93 19.29 2.74
C SER A 14 -1.42 19.34 4.19
N LEU A 15 -0.96 20.50 4.67
CA LEU A 15 -0.56 20.66 6.07
C LEU A 15 -1.76 20.59 7.01
N ALA A 16 -2.90 21.17 6.61
CA ALA A 16 -4.16 21.03 7.33
C ALA A 16 -4.65 19.57 7.31
N GLY A 17 -4.45 18.86 6.20
CA GLY A 17 -4.68 17.41 6.11
C GLY A 17 -3.85 16.61 7.10
N ILE A 18 -2.54 16.85 7.19
CA ILE A 18 -1.67 16.19 8.17
C ILE A 18 -2.19 16.46 9.59
N ALA A 19 -2.48 17.72 9.93
CA ALA A 19 -3.00 18.08 11.24
C ALA A 19 -4.34 17.39 11.57
N LEU A 20 -5.27 17.34 10.60
CA LEU A 20 -6.55 16.65 10.77
C LEU A 20 -6.35 15.15 10.97
N LEU A 21 -5.53 14.49 10.15
CA LEU A 21 -5.30 13.05 10.22
C LEU A 21 -4.66 12.66 11.56
N LEU A 22 -3.68 13.43 12.04
CA LEU A 22 -3.10 13.24 13.37
C LEU A 22 -4.14 13.47 14.49
N PHE A 23 -4.99 14.49 14.34
CA PHE A 23 -6.09 14.74 15.28
C PHE A 23 -7.11 13.61 15.29
N LEU A 24 -7.46 13.03 14.14
CA LEU A 24 -8.35 11.88 14.03
C LEU A 24 -7.73 10.64 14.70
N SER A 25 -6.44 10.36 14.44
CA SER A 25 -5.70 9.30 15.13
C SER A 25 -5.69 9.49 16.64
N TRP A 26 -5.46 10.72 17.13
CA TRP A 26 -5.50 11.04 18.56
C TRP A 26 -6.92 10.89 19.14
N SER A 27 -7.94 11.30 18.39
CA SER A 27 -9.34 11.24 18.82
C SER A 27 -9.80 9.80 19.09
N ILE A 28 -9.42 8.86 18.22
CA ILE A 28 -9.72 7.43 18.37
C ILE A 28 -8.69 6.67 19.21
N SER A 29 -7.71 7.35 19.81
CA SER A 29 -6.68 6.71 20.63
C SER A 29 -7.26 6.09 21.91
N TYR A 30 -6.82 4.86 22.21
CA TYR A 30 -7.17 4.11 23.42
C TYR A 30 -6.58 4.76 24.68
N HIS A 31 -5.38 5.33 24.58
CA HIS A 31 -4.63 5.87 25.72
C HIS A 31 -4.00 7.23 25.40
N LYS A 32 -4.85 8.27 25.25
CA LYS A 32 -4.46 9.63 24.84
C LYS A 32 -3.31 10.27 25.65
N THR A 33 -3.14 9.90 26.92
CA THR A 33 -2.09 10.44 27.81
C THR A 33 -0.79 9.61 27.81
N LYS A 34 -0.77 8.47 27.14
CA LYS A 34 0.37 7.53 27.08
C LYS A 34 1.07 7.50 25.73
N ILE A 35 0.72 8.42 24.83
CA ILE A 35 1.37 8.53 23.53
C ILE A 35 2.83 8.92 23.73
N ASP A 36 3.75 8.03 23.37
CA ASP A 36 5.18 8.35 23.29
C ASP A 36 5.41 9.25 22.06
N PRO A 37 5.93 10.48 22.22
CA PRO A 37 6.19 11.35 21.09
C PRO A 37 7.29 10.81 20.17
N ARG A 38 8.21 9.95 20.63
CA ARG A 38 9.37 9.53 19.85
C ARG A 38 8.99 8.76 18.57
N PRO A 39 8.20 7.67 18.61
CA PRO A 39 7.74 7.01 17.38
C PRO A 39 6.95 7.94 16.46
N VAL A 40 6.13 8.82 17.03
CA VAL A 40 5.25 9.71 16.25
C VAL A 40 6.08 10.75 15.48
N VAL A 41 6.93 11.48 16.19
CA VAL A 41 7.78 12.53 15.60
C VAL A 41 8.75 11.92 14.60
N TRP A 42 9.42 10.82 14.94
CA TRP A 42 10.35 10.18 14.01
C TRP A 42 9.65 9.53 12.82
N GLY A 43 8.46 8.93 12.99
CA GLY A 43 7.75 8.36 11.85
C GLY A 43 7.26 9.42 10.86
N LEU A 44 6.84 10.60 11.34
CA LEU A 44 6.56 11.76 10.48
C LEU A 44 7.84 12.33 9.86
N THR A 45 8.93 12.39 10.62
CA THR A 45 10.20 12.93 10.14
C THR A 45 10.84 12.03 9.08
N LEU A 46 10.86 10.71 9.28
CA LEU A 46 11.44 9.76 8.35
C LEU A 46 10.71 9.78 7.00
N GLN A 47 9.37 9.73 7.00
CA GLN A 47 8.61 9.82 5.75
C GLN A 47 8.77 11.19 5.10
N PHE A 48 8.83 12.28 5.88
CA PHE A 48 9.07 13.62 5.37
C PHE A 48 10.46 13.73 4.73
N LEU A 49 11.52 13.23 5.38
CA LEU A 49 12.88 13.26 4.86
C LEU A 49 13.02 12.41 3.60
N LEU A 50 12.38 11.23 3.58
CA LEU A 50 12.36 10.38 2.40
C LEU A 50 11.60 11.06 1.24
N GLY A 51 10.41 11.58 1.49
CA GLY A 51 9.65 12.34 0.50
C GLY A 51 10.42 13.56 -0.01
N LEU A 52 11.09 14.30 0.89
CA LEU A 52 11.91 15.44 0.53
C LEU A 52 13.08 15.01 -0.36
N PHE A 53 13.78 13.93 -0.01
CA PHE A 53 14.85 13.40 -0.84
C PHE A 53 14.34 13.03 -2.22
N VAL A 54 13.27 12.24 -2.31
CA VAL A 54 12.81 11.68 -3.60
C VAL A 54 12.08 12.70 -4.47
N LEU A 55 11.22 13.53 -3.90
CA LEU A 55 10.36 14.46 -4.65
C LEU A 55 11.00 15.83 -4.88
N ARG A 56 11.97 16.24 -4.05
CA ARG A 56 12.53 17.60 -4.12
C ARG A 56 13.99 17.67 -4.57
N THR A 57 14.73 16.57 -4.55
CA THR A 57 16.13 16.57 -4.97
C THR A 57 16.29 15.87 -6.31
N ASN A 58 17.05 16.48 -7.24
CA ASN A 58 17.34 15.87 -8.54
C ASN A 58 17.97 14.49 -8.40
N VAL A 59 18.85 14.31 -7.40
CA VAL A 59 19.49 13.02 -7.11
C VAL A 59 18.45 11.97 -6.72
N GLY A 60 17.53 12.30 -5.81
CA GLY A 60 16.46 11.39 -5.40
C GLY A 60 15.52 11.05 -6.55
N GLN A 61 15.10 12.05 -7.32
CA GLN A 61 14.23 11.86 -8.49
C GLN A 61 14.87 10.94 -9.54
N HIS A 62 16.13 11.20 -9.92
CA HIS A 62 16.86 10.33 -10.86
C HIS A 62 17.06 8.92 -10.31
N THR A 63 17.36 8.79 -9.02
CA THR A 63 17.56 7.48 -8.38
C THR A 63 16.27 6.64 -8.42
N PHE A 64 15.14 7.22 -8.00
CA PHE A 64 13.86 6.49 -7.96
C PHE A 64 13.25 6.29 -9.34
N SER A 65 13.45 7.21 -10.28
CA SER A 65 13.10 7.02 -11.69
C SER A 65 13.91 5.87 -12.31
N PHE A 66 15.22 5.80 -12.03
CA PHE A 66 16.06 4.68 -12.44
C PHE A 66 15.58 3.35 -11.84
N LEU A 67 15.34 3.31 -10.52
CA LEU A 67 14.84 2.10 -9.85
C LEU A 67 13.49 1.66 -10.42
N GLY A 68 12.55 2.58 -10.63
CA GLY A 68 11.26 2.30 -11.26
C GLY A 68 11.40 1.66 -12.64
N LYS A 69 12.26 2.22 -13.49
CA LYS A 69 12.58 1.65 -14.81
C LYS A 69 13.22 0.26 -14.73
N GLN A 70 14.06 0.00 -13.74
CA GLN A 70 14.62 -1.34 -13.54
C GLN A 70 13.54 -2.35 -13.15
N VAL A 71 12.57 -1.95 -12.31
CA VAL A 71 11.44 -2.82 -11.98
C VAL A 71 10.55 -3.06 -13.20
N GLU A 72 10.25 -2.05 -14.00
CA GLU A 72 9.52 -2.20 -15.26
C GLU A 72 10.21 -3.15 -16.24
N HIS A 73 11.52 -2.98 -16.41
CA HIS A 73 12.33 -3.87 -17.24
C HIS A 73 12.37 -5.30 -16.68
N PHE A 74 12.42 -5.47 -15.36
CA PHE A 74 12.30 -6.79 -14.74
C PHE A 74 10.95 -7.43 -15.06
N LEU A 75 9.84 -6.69 -14.91
CA LEU A 75 8.49 -7.17 -15.17
C LEU A 75 8.23 -7.54 -16.64
N SER A 76 8.92 -6.90 -17.60
CA SER A 76 8.75 -7.23 -19.03
C SER A 76 9.16 -8.66 -19.38
N HIS A 77 10.05 -9.28 -18.58
CA HIS A 77 10.47 -10.66 -18.79
C HIS A 77 9.35 -11.67 -18.53
N VAL A 78 8.28 -11.27 -17.81
CA VAL A 78 7.15 -12.18 -17.56
C VAL A 78 6.43 -12.56 -18.85
N ILE A 79 6.44 -11.67 -19.85
CA ILE A 79 5.73 -11.87 -21.11
C ILE A 79 6.26 -13.11 -21.84
N ALA A 80 7.56 -13.37 -21.80
CA ALA A 80 8.13 -14.58 -22.40
C ALA A 80 7.55 -15.87 -21.78
N GLY A 81 7.32 -15.88 -20.46
CA GLY A 81 6.69 -17.01 -19.77
C GLY A 81 5.19 -17.12 -20.08
N VAL A 82 4.50 -15.99 -20.13
CA VAL A 82 3.07 -15.90 -20.48
C VAL A 82 2.82 -16.41 -21.91
N GLU A 83 3.59 -15.94 -22.88
CA GLU A 83 3.48 -16.35 -24.29
C GLU A 83 3.76 -17.84 -24.47
N PHE A 84 4.72 -18.40 -23.73
CA PHE A 84 5.00 -19.83 -23.75
C PHE A 84 3.85 -20.68 -23.19
N VAL A 85 3.28 -20.28 -22.04
CA VAL A 85 2.26 -21.07 -21.34
C VAL A 85 0.88 -20.94 -21.98
N PHE A 86 0.50 -19.73 -22.42
CA PHE A 86 -0.85 -19.43 -22.87
C PHE A 86 -0.96 -19.21 -24.39
N GLY A 87 0.16 -19.20 -25.14
CA GLY A 87 0.17 -18.83 -26.56
C GLY A 87 -0.27 -17.39 -26.75
N ASP A 88 -0.81 -17.03 -27.92
CA ASP A 88 -1.31 -15.67 -28.20
C ASP A 88 -2.63 -15.33 -27.48
N ASN A 89 -3.36 -16.33 -26.96
CA ASN A 89 -4.68 -16.16 -26.35
C ASN A 89 -4.65 -15.36 -25.03
N TYR A 90 -3.48 -15.11 -24.45
CA TYR A 90 -3.36 -14.27 -23.25
C TYR A 90 -3.84 -12.83 -23.48
N LYS A 91 -3.81 -12.36 -24.74
CA LYS A 91 -4.26 -11.03 -25.15
C LYS A 91 -5.78 -10.86 -25.04
N ASP A 92 -6.55 -11.95 -25.11
CA ASP A 92 -8.02 -11.90 -25.03
C ASP A 92 -8.50 -11.68 -23.59
N PHE A 93 -7.72 -12.13 -22.60
CA PHE A 93 -8.03 -11.97 -21.17
C PHE A 93 -6.81 -11.46 -20.41
N GLU A 94 -6.37 -10.25 -20.75
CA GLU A 94 -5.12 -9.68 -20.23
C GLU A 94 -5.09 -9.65 -18.68
N PHE A 95 -6.20 -9.39 -18.00
CA PHE A 95 -6.21 -9.39 -16.54
C PHE A 95 -5.76 -10.73 -15.92
N VAL A 96 -6.28 -11.85 -16.41
CA VAL A 96 -5.95 -13.17 -15.82
C VAL A 96 -4.67 -13.74 -16.42
N PHE A 97 -4.45 -13.60 -17.72
CA PHE A 97 -3.35 -14.27 -18.41
C PHE A 97 -2.12 -13.40 -18.65
N LYS A 98 -2.19 -12.08 -18.46
CA LYS A 98 -1.04 -11.17 -18.55
C LYS A 98 -0.66 -10.61 -17.19
N LEU A 99 -1.64 -10.19 -16.40
CA LEU A 99 -1.43 -9.47 -15.15
C LEU A 99 -1.17 -10.41 -13.97
N MET A 100 -2.02 -11.40 -13.73
CA MET A 100 -1.80 -12.33 -12.60
C MET A 100 -0.47 -13.11 -12.66
N PRO A 101 0.08 -13.49 -13.83
CA PRO A 101 1.40 -14.11 -13.90
C PRO A 101 2.55 -13.22 -13.40
N THR A 102 2.39 -11.89 -13.37
CA THR A 102 3.37 -10.98 -12.75
C THR A 102 3.57 -11.30 -11.27
N VAL A 103 2.48 -11.62 -10.55
CA VAL A 103 2.51 -12.01 -9.13
C VAL A 103 3.34 -13.27 -8.94
N ILE A 104 3.12 -14.28 -9.79
CA ILE A 104 3.86 -15.56 -9.76
C ILE A 104 5.35 -15.33 -9.96
N PHE A 105 5.69 -14.53 -10.97
CA PHE A 105 7.08 -14.24 -11.33
C PHE A 105 7.80 -13.43 -10.24
N VAL A 106 7.16 -12.38 -9.74
CA VAL A 106 7.74 -11.55 -8.67
C VAL A 106 7.90 -12.37 -7.38
N ASN A 107 6.91 -13.17 -6.99
CA ASN A 107 7.03 -13.98 -5.78
C ASN A 107 8.13 -15.05 -5.90
N SER A 108 8.28 -15.66 -7.08
CA SER A 108 9.41 -16.56 -7.36
C SER A 108 10.76 -15.86 -7.19
N ALA A 109 10.91 -14.64 -7.72
CA ALA A 109 12.12 -13.86 -7.59
C ALA A 109 12.39 -13.40 -6.15
N VAL A 110 11.36 -12.93 -5.43
CA VAL A 110 11.47 -12.55 -4.01
C VAL A 110 11.92 -13.75 -3.18
N SER A 111 11.34 -14.94 -3.39
CA SER A 111 11.77 -16.17 -2.70
C SER A 111 13.22 -16.54 -2.99
N VAL A 112 13.72 -16.33 -4.22
CA VAL A 112 15.15 -16.47 -4.53
C VAL A 112 15.99 -15.47 -3.76
N LEU A 113 15.60 -14.19 -3.75
CA LEU A 113 16.32 -13.13 -3.03
C LEU A 113 16.35 -13.37 -1.51
N TYR A 114 15.29 -13.99 -0.96
CA TYR A 114 15.26 -14.48 0.40
C TYR A 114 16.20 -15.68 0.61
N HIS A 115 16.22 -16.66 -0.29
CA HIS A 115 17.11 -17.81 -0.16
C HIS A 115 18.59 -17.40 -0.11
N ILE A 116 18.98 -16.42 -0.94
CA ILE A 116 20.37 -15.95 -1.02
C ILE A 116 20.75 -14.91 0.06
N GLY A 117 19.80 -14.41 0.86
CA GLY A 117 20.08 -13.48 1.97
C GLY A 117 19.98 -11.99 1.62
N VAL A 118 19.62 -11.62 0.39
CA VAL A 118 19.58 -10.21 -0.04
C VAL A 118 18.41 -9.48 0.62
N MET A 119 17.22 -10.09 0.64
CA MET A 119 16.04 -9.47 1.25
C MET A 119 16.23 -9.24 2.75
N GLN A 120 16.82 -10.21 3.44
CA GLN A 120 17.14 -10.12 4.87
C GLN A 120 18.09 -8.95 5.12
N ALA A 121 19.16 -8.82 4.34
CA ALA A 121 20.11 -7.72 4.50
C ALA A 121 19.47 -6.34 4.28
N VAL A 122 18.53 -6.21 3.34
CA VAL A 122 17.80 -4.96 3.08
C VAL A 122 16.84 -4.64 4.22
N ILE A 123 16.01 -5.62 4.61
CA ILE A 123 15.01 -5.47 5.68
C ILE A 123 15.66 -5.17 7.01
N GLU A 124 16.74 -5.88 7.37
CA GLU A 124 17.47 -5.62 8.61
C GLU A 124 18.02 -4.19 8.65
N LYS A 125 18.57 -3.68 7.55
CA LYS A 125 19.06 -2.28 7.49
C LYS A 125 17.93 -1.27 7.70
N LEU A 126 16.80 -1.46 7.03
CA LEU A 126 15.63 -0.59 7.19
C LEU A 126 15.06 -0.66 8.61
N ALA A 127 14.96 -1.87 9.17
CA ALA A 127 14.50 -2.11 10.52
C ALA A 127 15.44 -1.45 11.56
N VAL A 128 16.75 -1.55 11.37
CA VAL A 128 17.75 -0.92 12.25
C VAL A 128 17.60 0.60 12.26
N VAL A 129 17.43 1.23 11.10
CA VAL A 129 17.20 2.68 11.01
C VAL A 129 15.94 3.05 11.81
N MET A 130 14.82 2.39 11.53
CA MET A 130 13.55 2.66 12.22
C MET A 130 13.63 2.39 13.72
N TYR A 131 14.29 1.32 14.14
CA TYR A 131 14.43 0.95 15.55
C TYR A 131 15.17 2.01 16.34
N TYR A 132 16.33 2.44 15.85
CA TYR A 132 17.14 3.45 16.54
C TYR A 132 16.46 4.82 16.54
N THR A 133 15.75 5.20 15.48
CA THR A 133 15.06 6.50 15.45
C THR A 133 13.76 6.46 16.26
N MET A 134 12.85 5.54 15.92
CA MET A 134 11.48 5.51 16.45
C MET A 134 11.40 4.94 17.87
N GLY A 135 12.36 4.10 18.30
CA GLY A 135 12.35 3.51 19.64
C GLY A 135 11.25 2.48 19.87
N THR A 136 10.69 1.93 18.78
CA THR A 136 9.71 0.83 18.79
C THR A 136 10.37 -0.52 19.07
N SER A 137 9.58 -1.54 19.43
CA SER A 137 10.14 -2.85 19.75
C SER A 137 10.82 -3.49 18.53
N ALA A 138 11.77 -4.38 18.75
CA ALA A 138 12.52 -4.99 17.65
C ALA A 138 11.61 -5.83 16.74
N ALA A 139 10.63 -6.56 17.31
CA ALA A 139 9.72 -7.39 16.53
C ALA A 139 8.76 -6.55 15.68
N GLU A 140 8.09 -5.54 16.24
CA GLU A 140 7.16 -4.73 15.45
C GLU A 140 7.87 -3.92 14.36
N THR A 141 9.10 -3.48 14.65
CA THR A 141 9.92 -2.75 13.67
C THR A 141 10.40 -3.64 12.55
N LEU A 142 10.86 -4.86 12.87
CA LEU A 142 11.29 -5.83 11.85
C LEU A 142 10.12 -6.27 10.96
N CYS A 143 8.96 -6.52 11.56
CA CYS A 143 7.75 -6.87 10.80
C CYS A 143 7.29 -5.71 9.91
N THR A 144 7.35 -4.47 10.40
CA THR A 144 7.03 -3.27 9.60
C THR A 144 8.03 -3.08 8.45
N ALA A 145 9.33 -3.30 8.69
CA ALA A 145 10.32 -3.24 7.62
C ALA A 145 10.10 -4.35 6.59
N SER A 146 9.65 -5.53 7.04
CA SER A 146 9.34 -6.66 6.17
C SER A 146 8.10 -6.39 5.33
N SER A 147 7.07 -5.71 5.86
CA SER A 147 5.82 -5.43 5.14
C SER A 147 5.97 -4.47 3.95
N ILE A 148 7.13 -3.81 3.82
CA ILE A 148 7.51 -3.03 2.62
C ILE A 148 7.61 -3.95 1.40
N PHE A 149 8.03 -5.20 1.59
CA PHE A 149 8.30 -6.13 0.49
C PHE A 149 7.40 -7.37 0.52
N LEU A 150 7.03 -7.81 1.72
CA LEU A 150 6.27 -9.02 2.00
C LEU A 150 4.84 -8.73 2.40
N GLY A 151 3.93 -9.65 2.06
CA GLY A 151 2.55 -9.59 2.51
C GLY A 151 2.43 -9.73 4.01
N GLN A 152 1.26 -9.39 4.55
CA GLN A 152 1.06 -9.36 5.99
C GLN A 152 1.35 -10.73 6.66
N PRO A 153 0.87 -11.87 6.14
CA PRO A 153 1.21 -13.18 6.70
C PRO A 153 2.71 -13.47 6.66
N GLU A 154 3.37 -13.19 5.54
CA GLU A 154 4.78 -13.48 5.30
C GLU A 154 5.70 -12.58 6.15
N ALA A 155 5.38 -11.28 6.24
CA ALA A 155 6.06 -10.32 7.09
C ALA A 155 5.96 -10.74 8.56
N SER A 156 4.78 -11.20 9.00
CA SER A 156 4.55 -11.67 10.38
C SER A 156 5.30 -12.97 10.67
N PHE A 157 5.56 -13.81 9.68
CA PHE A 157 6.36 -15.03 9.85
C PHE A 157 7.80 -14.72 10.26
N THR A 158 8.37 -13.59 9.83
CA THR A 158 9.73 -13.17 10.20
C THR A 158 9.92 -12.98 11.71
N ILE A 159 8.83 -12.76 12.44
CA ILE A 159 8.80 -12.58 13.90
C ILE A 159 7.99 -13.66 14.61
N ARG A 160 7.73 -14.80 13.95
CA ARG A 160 6.87 -15.89 14.46
C ARG A 160 7.15 -16.29 15.92
N PRO A 161 8.40 -16.45 16.39
CA PRO A 161 8.68 -16.84 17.78
C PRO A 161 8.20 -15.82 18.84
N TYR A 162 7.93 -14.58 18.42
CA TYR A 162 7.57 -13.47 19.29
C TYR A 162 6.08 -13.13 19.24
N LEU A 163 5.37 -13.48 18.16
CA LEU A 163 3.97 -13.13 17.94
C LEU A 163 3.05 -13.45 19.13
N GLU A 164 3.21 -14.60 19.78
CA GLU A 164 2.36 -14.98 20.93
C GLU A 164 2.57 -14.09 22.15
N LYS A 165 3.77 -13.50 22.28
CA LYS A 165 4.22 -12.71 23.43
C LYS A 165 4.10 -11.21 23.21
N MET A 166 3.65 -10.80 22.03
CA MET A 166 3.50 -9.39 21.70
C MET A 166 2.36 -8.75 22.49
N THR A 167 2.59 -7.51 22.91
CA THR A 167 1.56 -6.67 23.55
C THR A 167 0.46 -6.33 22.53
N HIS A 168 -0.69 -5.82 22.99
CA HIS A 168 -1.73 -5.38 22.07
C HIS A 168 -1.29 -4.20 21.19
N SER A 169 -0.39 -3.33 21.67
CA SER A 169 0.17 -2.24 20.87
C SER A 169 1.08 -2.76 19.77
N GLU A 170 1.94 -3.74 20.09
CA GLU A 170 2.78 -4.41 19.10
C GLU A 170 1.95 -5.14 18.03
N LEU A 171 0.87 -5.83 18.44
CA LEU A 171 -0.05 -6.48 17.49
C LEU A 171 -0.77 -5.45 16.60
N HIS A 172 -1.24 -4.35 17.18
CA HIS A 172 -1.85 -3.25 16.43
C HIS A 172 -0.87 -2.65 15.41
N ALA A 173 0.41 -2.50 15.79
CA ALA A 173 1.47 -2.00 14.92
C ALA A 173 1.72 -2.89 13.71
N ILE A 174 1.90 -4.20 13.91
CA ILE A 174 2.13 -5.09 12.77
C ILE A 174 0.91 -5.19 11.85
N MET A 175 -0.31 -5.15 12.39
CA MET A 175 -1.53 -5.15 11.58
C MET A 175 -1.66 -3.84 10.79
N THR A 176 -1.39 -2.70 11.44
CA THR A 176 -1.40 -1.38 10.79
C THR A 176 -0.36 -1.31 9.67
N ALA A 177 0.85 -1.83 9.89
CA ALA A 177 1.90 -1.86 8.89
C ALA A 177 1.49 -2.65 7.63
N GLY A 178 0.81 -3.79 7.82
CA GLY A 178 0.21 -4.55 6.72
C GLY A 178 -0.83 -3.78 5.93
N PHE A 179 -1.76 -3.11 6.64
CA PHE A 179 -2.79 -2.30 5.97
C PHE A 179 -2.23 -1.03 5.30
N ALA A 180 -1.14 -0.47 5.81
CA ALA A 180 -0.50 0.73 5.28
C ALA A 180 0.39 0.46 4.06
N SER A 181 0.75 -0.81 3.82
CA SER A 181 1.72 -1.19 2.78
C SER A 181 1.04 -1.92 1.63
N VAL A 182 1.73 -1.97 0.49
CA VAL A 182 1.47 -2.93 -0.59
C VAL A 182 2.72 -3.76 -0.81
N THR A 183 2.56 -4.92 -1.40
CA THR A 183 3.64 -5.88 -1.60
C THR A 183 4.28 -5.78 -2.97
N ALA A 184 5.51 -6.31 -3.07
CA ALA A 184 6.27 -6.26 -4.31
C ALA A 184 5.58 -7.04 -5.46
N ASP A 185 4.87 -8.12 -5.15
CA ASP A 185 4.19 -8.98 -6.11
C ASP A 185 3.00 -8.31 -6.82
N VAL A 186 2.32 -7.37 -6.15
CA VAL A 186 1.24 -6.58 -6.75
C VAL A 186 1.72 -5.28 -7.39
N PHE A 187 2.95 -4.86 -7.12
CA PHE A 187 3.54 -3.63 -7.66
C PHE A 187 3.41 -3.57 -9.19
N GLY A 188 3.71 -4.68 -9.86
CA GLY A 188 3.70 -4.73 -11.32
C GLY A 188 2.33 -4.49 -11.94
N LEU A 189 1.26 -4.86 -11.23
CA LEU A 189 -0.11 -4.63 -11.67
C LEU A 189 -0.45 -3.14 -11.75
N PHE A 190 -0.05 -2.36 -10.74
CA PHE A 190 -0.32 -0.92 -10.72
C PHE A 190 0.45 -0.20 -11.82
N VAL A 191 1.69 -0.62 -12.07
CA VAL A 191 2.52 -0.09 -13.16
C VAL A 191 1.86 -0.34 -14.52
N VAL A 192 1.30 -1.53 -14.72
CA VAL A 192 0.55 -1.88 -15.94
C VAL A 192 -0.70 -1.01 -16.15
N TYR A 193 -1.34 -0.55 -15.07
CA TYR A 193 -2.44 0.44 -15.13
C TYR A 193 -1.98 1.87 -15.43
N GLY A 194 -0.69 2.09 -15.72
CA GLY A 194 -0.13 3.39 -16.09
C GLY A 194 0.31 4.25 -14.90
N ILE A 195 0.32 3.67 -13.69
CA ILE A 195 0.76 4.36 -12.47
C ILE A 195 2.29 4.42 -12.44
N SER A 196 2.83 5.56 -12.02
CA SER A 196 4.28 5.76 -11.89
C SER A 196 4.90 4.79 -10.89
N SER A 197 5.80 3.92 -11.38
CA SER A 197 6.58 2.97 -10.60
C SER A 197 7.41 3.66 -9.51
N ALA A 198 7.98 4.83 -9.82
CA ALA A 198 8.77 5.62 -8.88
C ALA A 198 7.92 6.16 -7.73
N HIS A 199 6.70 6.64 -8.00
CA HIS A 199 5.80 7.10 -6.96
C HIS A 199 5.32 5.96 -6.06
N ILE A 200 4.99 4.79 -6.63
CA ILE A 200 4.61 3.60 -5.83
C ILE A 200 5.78 3.20 -4.93
N LEU A 201 7.00 3.06 -5.48
CA LEU A 201 8.18 2.67 -4.70
C LEU A 201 8.44 3.62 -3.54
N THR A 202 8.28 4.92 -3.78
CA THR A 202 8.42 5.96 -2.76
C THR A 202 7.33 5.86 -1.70
N ALA A 203 6.08 5.67 -2.11
CA ALA A 203 4.93 5.57 -1.22
C ALA A 203 5.07 4.37 -0.26
N VAL A 204 5.45 3.19 -0.76
CA VAL A 204 5.65 1.99 0.07
C VAL A 204 6.70 2.22 1.17
N LEU A 205 7.84 2.83 0.81
CA LEU A 205 8.90 3.11 1.79
C LEU A 205 8.48 4.17 2.81
N MET A 206 7.68 5.17 2.41
CA MET A 206 7.12 6.18 3.32
C MET A 206 6.04 5.61 4.25
N SER A 207 5.27 4.61 3.79
CA SER A 207 4.17 4.02 4.54
C SER A 207 4.62 3.24 5.78
N ALA A 208 5.82 2.64 5.78
CA ALA A 208 6.34 1.92 6.93
C ALA A 208 6.47 2.79 8.20
N PRO A 209 7.26 3.89 8.21
CA PRO A 209 7.32 4.79 9.37
C PRO A 209 6.00 5.53 9.63
N ALA A 210 5.18 5.79 8.60
CA ALA A 210 3.85 6.38 8.77
C ALA A 210 2.89 5.44 9.54
N GLY A 211 2.86 4.16 9.17
CA GLY A 211 2.04 3.14 9.80
C GLY A 211 2.40 2.95 11.27
N LEU A 212 3.70 2.90 11.59
CA LEU A 212 4.16 2.85 12.99
C LEU A 212 3.76 4.10 13.78
N ALA A 213 3.95 5.30 13.22
CA ALA A 213 3.54 6.53 13.89
C ALA A 213 2.05 6.56 14.20
N VAL A 214 1.20 6.26 13.20
CA VAL A 214 -0.26 6.27 13.36
C VAL A 214 -0.70 5.17 14.33
N SER A 215 -0.12 3.98 14.24
CA SER A 215 -0.37 2.89 15.19
C SER A 215 -0.06 3.32 16.62
N LYS A 216 1.10 3.94 16.87
CA LYS A 216 1.51 4.36 18.22
C LYS A 216 0.76 5.59 18.74
N ILE A 217 0.06 6.34 17.88
CA ILE A 217 -0.94 7.33 18.33
C ILE A 217 -2.23 6.61 18.77
N ILE A 218 -2.77 5.73 17.93
CA ILE A 218 -4.08 5.10 18.15
C ILE A 218 -4.02 4.09 19.30
N TYR A 219 -2.97 3.27 19.33
CA TYR A 219 -2.74 2.25 20.34
C TYR A 219 -1.32 2.38 20.92
N PRO A 220 -1.07 3.34 21.82
CA PRO A 220 0.24 3.54 22.44
C PRO A 220 0.70 2.33 23.25
N GLU A 221 2.01 2.16 23.38
CA GLU A 221 2.60 1.12 24.21
C GLU A 221 2.40 1.46 25.69
N VAL A 222 1.71 0.58 26.42
CA VAL A 222 1.46 0.72 27.86
C VAL A 222 2.01 -0.45 28.68
N GLU A 223 2.42 -1.52 27.99
CA GLU A 223 3.04 -2.71 28.56
C GLU A 223 4.55 -2.69 28.33
N VAL A 224 5.29 -3.58 28.98
CA VAL A 224 6.73 -3.75 28.74
C VAL A 224 6.91 -4.82 27.66
N PRO A 225 7.38 -4.47 26.45
CA PRO A 225 7.51 -5.45 25.37
C PRO A 225 8.57 -6.49 25.70
N GLU A 226 8.20 -7.77 25.72
CA GLU A 226 9.19 -8.84 25.84
C GLU A 226 10.15 -8.90 24.64
N THR A 227 9.82 -8.22 23.54
CA THR A 227 10.51 -8.27 22.24
C THR A 227 11.48 -7.09 22.00
N GLU A 228 11.73 -6.25 23.00
CA GLU A 228 12.48 -4.98 22.87
C GLU A 228 13.92 -5.13 22.34
N LYS A 229 14.59 -6.25 22.62
CA LYS A 229 16.05 -6.41 22.38
C LYS A 229 16.41 -6.55 20.90
N LEU A 230 17.32 -5.69 20.42
CA LEU A 230 17.89 -5.71 19.06
C LEU A 230 18.51 -7.05 18.65
N SER A 231 19.05 -7.83 19.59
CA SER A 231 19.62 -9.16 19.31
C SER A 231 18.61 -10.14 18.70
N ARG A 232 17.32 -9.80 18.75
CA ARG A 232 16.19 -10.56 18.20
C ARG A 232 15.78 -10.11 16.79
N MET A 233 16.43 -9.11 16.21
CA MET A 233 16.20 -8.69 14.82
C MET A 233 16.88 -9.60 13.80
N LYS A 234 17.90 -10.36 14.20
CA LYS A 234 18.54 -11.33 13.32
C LYS A 234 17.52 -12.39 12.96
N GLN A 235 17.12 -12.43 11.69
CA GLN A 235 16.34 -13.54 11.19
C GLN A 235 17.19 -14.81 11.32
N ASN A 236 16.62 -15.90 11.83
CA ASN A 236 17.37 -17.14 12.06
C ASN A 236 18.00 -17.62 10.74
N GLU A 237 19.32 -17.52 10.60
CA GLU A 237 20.06 -17.97 9.42
C GLU A 237 19.87 -19.48 9.13
N ASN A 238 19.48 -20.25 10.16
CA ASN A 238 19.28 -21.69 10.12
C ASN A 238 17.89 -22.14 9.66
N SER A 239 16.97 -21.24 9.30
CA SER A 239 15.63 -21.59 8.78
C SER A 239 15.54 -21.42 7.26
N ARG A 240 16.58 -21.78 6.51
CA ARG A 240 16.45 -21.94 5.06
C ARG A 240 15.56 -23.15 4.81
N GLU A 241 14.26 -22.91 4.62
CA GLU A 241 13.29 -23.97 4.29
C GLU A 241 13.53 -24.55 2.88
N THR A 242 14.34 -23.87 2.08
CA THR A 242 14.65 -24.22 0.69
C THR A 242 16.06 -24.78 0.56
N ALA A 243 16.20 -25.89 -0.18
CA ALA A 243 17.45 -26.62 -0.33
C ALA A 243 18.45 -25.91 -1.26
N ASN A 244 17.96 -25.19 -2.27
CA ASN A 244 18.77 -24.44 -3.23
C ASN A 244 17.92 -23.34 -3.89
N VAL A 245 18.57 -22.52 -4.72
CA VAL A 245 17.94 -21.39 -5.43
C VAL A 245 16.77 -21.84 -6.31
N ILE A 246 16.87 -23.01 -6.95
CA ILE A 246 15.82 -23.53 -7.83
C ILE A 246 14.60 -23.97 -7.01
N ASP A 247 14.83 -24.64 -5.87
CA ASP A 247 13.77 -24.96 -4.90
C ASP A 247 13.08 -23.68 -4.40
N ALA A 248 13.85 -22.63 -4.08
CA ALA A 248 13.28 -21.35 -3.67
C ALA A 248 12.42 -20.69 -4.76
N ALA A 249 12.88 -20.71 -6.02
CA ALA A 249 12.12 -20.19 -7.15
C ALA A 249 10.81 -20.98 -7.37
N ALA A 250 10.88 -22.31 -7.31
CA ALA A 250 9.73 -23.19 -7.52
C ALA A 250 8.70 -23.02 -6.39
N ARG A 251 9.14 -22.93 -5.14
CA ARG A 251 8.25 -22.66 -4.00
C ARG A 251 7.59 -21.30 -4.09
N GLY A 252 8.36 -20.24 -4.36
CA GLY A 252 7.78 -18.90 -4.53
C GLY A 252 6.74 -18.83 -5.65
N ALA A 253 6.98 -19.51 -6.77
CA ALA A 253 5.98 -19.62 -7.83
C ALA A 253 4.70 -20.37 -7.37
N THR A 254 4.86 -21.43 -6.58
CA THR A 254 3.73 -22.23 -6.05
C THR A 254 2.93 -21.47 -4.99
N ASP A 255 3.60 -20.77 -4.08
CA ASP A 255 2.98 -19.99 -3.02
C ASP A 255 2.11 -18.85 -3.59
N ALA A 256 2.53 -18.27 -4.72
CA ALA A 256 1.79 -17.24 -5.42
C ALA A 256 0.46 -17.72 -6.03
N ILE A 257 0.28 -19.03 -6.25
CA ILE A 257 -0.97 -19.57 -6.79
C ILE A 257 -2.14 -19.20 -5.87
N PHE A 258 -1.97 -19.36 -4.55
CA PHE A 258 -3.01 -18.99 -3.60
C PHE A 258 -3.34 -17.49 -3.68
N VAL A 259 -2.31 -16.63 -3.78
CA VAL A 259 -2.47 -15.18 -3.90
C VAL A 259 -3.26 -14.83 -5.17
N VAL A 260 -2.87 -15.39 -6.32
CA VAL A 260 -3.56 -15.15 -7.61
C VAL A 260 -5.03 -15.57 -7.54
N PHE A 261 -5.32 -16.78 -7.06
CA PHE A 261 -6.70 -17.25 -6.94
C PHE A 261 -7.51 -16.42 -5.93
N ALA A 262 -6.90 -16.00 -4.82
CA ALA A 262 -7.55 -15.15 -3.83
C ALA A 262 -7.89 -13.77 -4.41
N VAL A 263 -6.99 -13.16 -5.19
CA VAL A 263 -7.23 -11.88 -5.87
C VAL A 263 -8.36 -12.00 -6.89
N VAL A 264 -8.31 -13.00 -7.77
CA VAL A 264 -9.35 -13.23 -8.79
C VAL A 264 -10.72 -13.47 -8.13
N ALA A 265 -10.79 -14.37 -7.14
CA ALA A 265 -12.02 -14.68 -6.43
C ALA A 265 -12.58 -13.45 -5.69
N SER A 266 -11.72 -12.69 -5.02
CA SER A 266 -12.09 -11.44 -4.34
C SER A 266 -12.67 -10.43 -5.34
N LEU A 267 -12.00 -10.19 -6.47
CA LEU A 267 -12.47 -9.23 -7.48
C LEU A 267 -13.81 -9.63 -8.08
N ILE A 268 -14.00 -10.91 -8.45
CA ILE A 268 -15.29 -11.39 -8.95
C ILE A 268 -16.39 -11.14 -7.91
N SER A 269 -16.14 -11.50 -6.65
CA SER A 269 -17.12 -11.36 -5.57
C SER A 269 -17.48 -9.89 -5.30
N PHE A 270 -16.48 -9.04 -5.05
CA PHE A 270 -16.71 -7.66 -4.65
C PHE A 270 -17.18 -6.77 -5.80
N LEU A 271 -16.73 -6.98 -7.04
CA LEU A 271 -17.26 -6.23 -8.18
C LEU A 271 -18.71 -6.62 -8.47
N SER A 272 -19.06 -7.91 -8.39
CA SER A 272 -20.45 -8.34 -8.53
C SER A 272 -21.34 -7.76 -7.43
N LEU A 273 -20.83 -7.72 -6.19
CA LEU A 273 -21.54 -7.12 -5.07
C LEU A 273 -21.68 -5.60 -5.22
N LEU A 274 -20.63 -4.91 -5.67
CA LEU A 274 -20.70 -3.47 -5.97
C LEU A 274 -21.77 -3.19 -7.02
N HIS A 275 -21.77 -3.93 -8.13
CA HIS A 275 -22.76 -3.79 -9.20
C HIS A 275 -24.18 -4.02 -8.68
N PHE A 276 -24.39 -5.06 -7.87
CA PHE A 276 -25.67 -5.30 -7.22
C PHE A 276 -26.10 -4.16 -6.30
N ILE A 277 -25.20 -3.68 -5.44
CA ILE A 277 -25.47 -2.55 -4.52
C ILE A 277 -25.78 -1.28 -5.32
N ASN A 278 -25.02 -1.00 -6.38
CA ASN A 278 -25.25 0.13 -7.28
C ASN A 278 -26.63 0.04 -7.94
N ALA A 279 -27.04 -1.13 -8.41
CA ALA A 279 -28.37 -1.33 -8.98
C ALA A 279 -29.49 -1.07 -7.95
N VAL A 280 -29.30 -1.52 -6.71
CA VAL A 280 -30.26 -1.27 -5.61
C VAL A 280 -30.31 0.22 -5.25
N ILE A 281 -29.16 0.87 -5.12
CA ILE A 281 -29.08 2.31 -4.81
C ILE A 281 -29.69 3.14 -5.94
N ASN A 282 -29.44 2.78 -7.19
CA ASN A 282 -29.99 3.48 -8.35
C ASN A 282 -31.52 3.35 -8.36
N TYR A 283 -32.05 2.13 -8.17
CA TYR A 283 -33.49 1.92 -8.03
C TYR A 283 -34.10 2.77 -6.89
N LEU A 284 -33.44 2.85 -5.73
CA LEU A 284 -33.90 3.69 -4.62
C LEU A 284 -33.79 5.20 -4.93
N GLY A 285 -32.79 5.60 -5.71
CA GLY A 285 -32.61 6.98 -6.19
C GLY A 285 -33.72 7.39 -7.16
N GLU A 286 -34.07 6.52 -8.10
CA GLU A 286 -35.17 6.72 -9.05
C GLU A 286 -36.50 6.95 -8.33
N LEU A 287 -36.75 6.31 -7.19
CA LEU A 287 -37.97 6.53 -6.38
C LEU A 287 -38.08 7.96 -5.81
N VAL A 288 -36.99 8.72 -5.76
CA VAL A 288 -36.94 10.10 -5.27
C VAL A 288 -36.44 11.08 -6.34
N ASP A 289 -36.58 10.72 -7.62
CA ASP A 289 -36.17 11.51 -8.79
C ASP A 289 -34.66 11.85 -8.85
N ILE A 290 -33.81 11.00 -8.25
CA ILE A 290 -32.34 11.08 -8.36
C ILE A 290 -31.84 9.96 -9.26
N ASN A 291 -31.56 10.30 -10.52
CA ASN A 291 -31.01 9.37 -11.49
C ASN A 291 -29.51 9.13 -11.27
N ASP A 292 -29.02 7.96 -11.70
CA ASP A 292 -27.60 7.57 -11.71
C ASP A 292 -26.94 7.60 -10.32
N LEU A 293 -27.73 7.34 -9.26
CA LEU A 293 -27.19 7.22 -7.91
C LEU A 293 -26.52 5.86 -7.75
N SER A 294 -25.25 5.86 -7.36
CA SER A 294 -24.45 4.66 -7.11
C SER A 294 -23.65 4.79 -5.82
N LEU A 295 -23.14 3.67 -5.30
CA LEU A 295 -22.25 3.67 -4.14
C LEU A 295 -20.97 4.46 -4.43
N ASP A 296 -20.38 4.29 -5.62
CA ASP A 296 -19.18 5.03 -6.04
C ASP A 296 -19.44 6.55 -6.07
N VAL A 297 -20.60 7.00 -6.57
CA VAL A 297 -21.00 8.40 -6.51
C VAL A 297 -21.16 8.88 -5.07
N ILE A 298 -21.84 8.13 -4.21
CA ILE A 298 -22.02 8.50 -2.79
C ILE A 298 -20.67 8.63 -2.09
N LEU A 299 -19.79 7.63 -2.25
CA LEU A 299 -18.45 7.64 -1.67
C LEU A 299 -17.62 8.81 -2.21
N SER A 300 -17.76 9.13 -3.51
CA SER A 300 -17.08 10.27 -4.12
C SER A 300 -17.38 11.57 -3.39
N TYR A 301 -18.64 11.82 -3.02
CA TYR A 301 -19.04 13.03 -2.30
C TYR A 301 -18.64 13.01 -0.83
N ILE A 302 -18.80 11.87 -0.14
CA ILE A 302 -18.45 11.73 1.28
C ILE A 302 -16.95 11.99 1.50
N LEU A 303 -16.10 11.58 0.56
CA LEU A 303 -14.65 11.65 0.70
C LEU A 303 -14.03 12.95 0.20
N ILE A 304 -14.80 13.86 -0.45
CA ILE A 304 -14.31 15.17 -0.89
C ILE A 304 -13.53 15.91 0.22
N PRO A 305 -14.03 16.03 1.47
CA PRO A 305 -13.32 16.78 2.50
C PRO A 305 -11.93 16.20 2.81
N ILE A 306 -11.81 14.87 2.88
CA ILE A 306 -10.54 14.20 3.17
C ILE A 306 -9.58 14.37 1.99
N VAL A 307 -10.06 14.12 0.77
CA VAL A 307 -9.27 14.21 -0.47
C VAL A 307 -8.81 15.63 -0.75
N PHE A 308 -9.68 16.62 -0.54
CA PHE A 308 -9.32 18.03 -0.65
C PHE A 308 -8.22 18.39 0.36
N LEU A 309 -8.34 17.94 1.60
CA LEU A 309 -7.35 18.19 2.65
C LEU A 309 -6.02 17.47 2.40
N MET A 310 -5.99 16.41 1.60
CA MET A 310 -4.72 15.83 1.11
C MET A 310 -4.00 16.74 0.10
N GLY A 311 -4.67 17.76 -0.43
CA GLY A 311 -4.12 18.76 -1.35
C GLY A 311 -4.53 18.58 -2.81
N VAL A 312 -5.55 17.75 -3.08
CA VAL A 312 -6.10 17.55 -4.43
C VAL A 312 -6.82 18.82 -4.90
N PRO A 313 -6.64 19.25 -6.17
CA PRO A 313 -7.41 20.36 -6.73
C PRO A 313 -8.91 20.10 -6.65
N TRP A 314 -9.69 21.13 -6.33
CA TRP A 314 -11.15 21.01 -6.15
C TRP A 314 -11.86 20.36 -7.35
N SER A 315 -11.42 20.65 -8.58
CA SER A 315 -11.95 20.05 -9.82
C SER A 315 -11.86 18.53 -9.85
N ASP A 316 -10.84 17.97 -9.19
CA ASP A 316 -10.49 16.56 -9.26
C ASP A 316 -10.93 15.81 -7.99
N CYS A 317 -11.40 16.53 -6.95
CA CYS A 317 -11.76 15.94 -5.66
C CYS A 317 -12.84 14.88 -5.76
N ARG A 318 -13.83 15.03 -6.66
CA ARG A 318 -14.88 14.02 -6.87
C ARG A 318 -14.28 12.74 -7.45
N VAL A 319 -13.49 12.87 -8.52
CA VAL A 319 -12.84 11.75 -9.21
C VAL A 319 -11.90 11.00 -8.27
N ILE A 320 -11.06 11.72 -7.52
CA ILE A 320 -10.16 11.08 -6.54
C ILE A 320 -10.93 10.54 -5.33
N GLY A 321 -12.02 11.19 -4.90
CA GLY A 321 -12.92 10.69 -3.86
C GLY A 321 -13.51 9.33 -4.23
N GLU A 322 -13.93 9.15 -5.48
CA GLU A 322 -14.42 7.88 -5.99
C GLU A 322 -13.36 6.79 -5.89
N VAL A 323 -12.15 7.07 -6.39
CA VAL A 323 -11.03 6.13 -6.42
C VAL A 323 -10.59 5.72 -5.00
N VAL A 324 -10.49 6.67 -4.07
CA VAL A 324 -10.20 6.40 -2.64
C VAL A 324 -11.35 5.62 -1.99
N GLY A 325 -12.59 5.92 -2.37
CA GLY A 325 -13.78 5.19 -1.93
C GLY A 325 -13.73 3.72 -2.34
N LEU A 326 -13.54 3.45 -3.63
CA LEU A 326 -13.42 2.10 -4.19
C LEU A 326 -12.32 1.30 -3.49
N LYS A 327 -11.15 1.92 -3.25
CA LYS A 327 -10.08 1.30 -2.45
C LYS A 327 -10.54 0.90 -1.06
N THR A 328 -11.25 1.80 -0.38
CA THR A 328 -11.67 1.62 1.00
C THR A 328 -12.77 0.56 1.13
N VAL A 329 -13.71 0.45 0.18
CA VAL A 329 -14.84 -0.49 0.28
C VAL A 329 -14.60 -1.83 -0.42
N ILE A 330 -13.73 -1.87 -1.42
CA ILE A 330 -13.43 -3.08 -2.21
C ILE A 330 -11.97 -3.47 -2.01
N ASN A 331 -11.07 -2.83 -2.74
CA ASN A 331 -9.62 -3.00 -2.67
C ASN A 331 -8.89 -2.00 -3.58
N GLU A 332 -7.59 -1.88 -3.36
CA GLU A 332 -6.67 -1.03 -4.11
C GLU A 332 -6.58 -1.40 -5.60
N PHE A 333 -6.78 -2.66 -6.00
CA PHE A 333 -6.74 -3.04 -7.41
C PHE A 333 -7.81 -2.31 -8.22
N VAL A 334 -9.05 -2.30 -7.73
CA VAL A 334 -10.17 -1.58 -8.37
C VAL A 334 -9.92 -0.07 -8.33
N GLY A 335 -9.37 0.45 -7.22
CA GLY A 335 -8.99 1.85 -7.11
C GLY A 335 -7.95 2.27 -8.16
N TYR A 336 -6.86 1.51 -8.29
CA TYR A 336 -5.80 1.79 -9.27
C TYR A 336 -6.24 1.58 -10.72
N GLN A 337 -7.08 0.58 -10.99
CA GLN A 337 -7.65 0.38 -12.32
C GLN A 337 -8.49 1.60 -12.74
N ARG A 338 -9.35 2.10 -11.83
CA ARG A 338 -10.16 3.30 -12.07
C ARG A 338 -9.29 4.56 -12.21
N LEU A 339 -8.24 4.69 -11.41
CA LEU A 339 -7.28 5.79 -11.56
C LEU A 339 -6.60 5.74 -12.94
N GLY A 340 -6.16 4.56 -13.37
CA GLY A 340 -5.55 4.33 -14.68
C GLY A 340 -6.47 4.71 -15.85
N SER A 341 -7.78 4.45 -15.75
CA SER A 341 -8.73 4.89 -16.77
C SER A 341 -8.89 6.41 -16.81
N TYR A 342 -8.91 7.09 -15.66
CA TYR A 342 -8.94 8.56 -15.60
C TYR A 342 -7.66 9.21 -16.15
N ILE A 343 -6.49 8.64 -15.85
CA ILE A 343 -5.21 9.09 -16.41
C ILE A 343 -5.22 8.95 -17.94
N SER A 344 -5.62 7.77 -18.44
CA SER A 344 -5.65 7.48 -19.88
C SER A 344 -6.62 8.38 -20.64
N ALA A 345 -7.72 8.79 -20.00
CA ALA A 345 -8.71 9.71 -20.54
C ALA A 345 -8.37 11.20 -20.34
N ASN A 346 -7.22 11.54 -19.74
CA ASN A 346 -6.84 12.90 -19.35
C ASN A 346 -7.91 13.62 -18.50
N GLN A 347 -8.58 12.88 -17.61
CA GLN A 347 -9.67 13.40 -16.75
C GLN A 347 -9.19 13.81 -15.34
N VAL A 348 -7.89 13.71 -15.07
CA VAL A 348 -7.29 14.01 -13.77
C VAL A 348 -6.00 14.80 -13.97
N SER A 349 -5.75 15.82 -13.14
CA SER A 349 -4.48 16.54 -13.18
C SER A 349 -3.32 15.69 -12.69
N ARG A 350 -2.10 15.99 -13.13
CA ARG A 350 -0.90 15.26 -12.69
C ARG A 350 -0.70 15.33 -11.17
N LYS A 351 -1.03 16.48 -10.56
CA LYS A 351 -1.01 16.63 -9.09
C LYS A 351 -1.98 15.67 -8.40
N ALA A 352 -3.22 15.59 -8.90
CA ALA A 352 -4.23 14.70 -8.35
C ALA A 352 -3.84 13.23 -8.54
N GLU A 353 -3.26 12.87 -9.69
CA GLU A 353 -2.71 11.54 -9.94
C GLU A 353 -1.60 11.17 -8.93
N THR A 354 -0.62 12.05 -8.71
CA THR A 354 0.44 11.80 -7.73
C THR A 354 -0.14 11.62 -6.33
N ILE A 355 -1.03 12.51 -5.88
CA ILE A 355 -1.63 12.39 -4.54
C ILE A 355 -2.46 11.09 -4.41
N ALA A 356 -3.25 10.75 -5.43
CA ALA A 356 -4.05 9.52 -5.44
C ALA A 356 -3.17 8.27 -5.42
N THR A 357 -2.04 8.27 -6.13
CA THR A 357 -1.08 7.16 -6.11
C THR A 357 -0.64 6.84 -4.69
N TYR A 358 -0.28 7.85 -3.90
CA TYR A 358 0.13 7.63 -2.50
C TYR A 358 -1.05 7.22 -1.61
N ALA A 359 -2.25 7.78 -1.85
CA ALA A 359 -3.44 7.48 -1.08
C ALA A 359 -3.93 6.03 -1.22
N LEU A 360 -3.75 5.47 -2.44
CA LEU A 360 -4.13 4.11 -2.79
C LEU A 360 -3.07 3.08 -2.42
N CYS A 361 -1.83 3.52 -2.16
CA CYS A 361 -0.70 2.65 -1.86
C CYS A 361 -0.76 2.05 -0.44
N GLY A 362 -1.76 1.22 -0.20
CA GLY A 362 -1.85 0.36 0.97
C GLY A 362 -3.06 -0.59 0.90
N PHE A 363 -2.92 -1.76 1.51
CA PHE A 363 -3.95 -2.80 1.57
C PHE A 363 -5.08 -2.54 2.58
N SER A 364 -5.37 -1.28 2.90
CA SER A 364 -6.37 -0.89 3.88
C SER A 364 -7.81 -1.06 3.34
N ASN A 365 -8.27 -2.31 3.19
CA ASN A 365 -9.58 -2.67 2.64
C ASN A 365 -10.18 -3.93 3.35
N PRO A 366 -11.48 -4.25 3.16
CA PRO A 366 -12.14 -5.39 3.80
C PRO A 366 -11.59 -6.76 3.41
N THR A 367 -11.07 -6.94 2.19
CA THR A 367 -10.43 -8.19 1.76
C THR A 367 -9.22 -8.49 2.66
N THR A 368 -8.39 -7.47 2.89
CA THR A 368 -7.19 -7.58 3.71
C THR A 368 -7.50 -7.80 5.20
N ILE A 369 -8.65 -7.34 5.71
CA ILE A 369 -9.11 -7.69 7.06
C ILE A 369 -9.25 -9.21 7.18
N GLY A 370 -9.90 -9.84 6.19
CA GLY A 370 -10.05 -11.29 6.13
C GLY A 370 -8.70 -12.01 6.08
N ILE A 371 -7.81 -11.58 5.18
CA ILE A 371 -6.45 -12.16 5.02
C ILE A 371 -5.62 -11.99 6.30
N THR A 372 -5.69 -10.83 6.94
CA THR A 372 -4.96 -10.55 8.17
C THR A 372 -5.44 -11.44 9.31
N LEU A 373 -6.76 -11.55 9.52
CA LEU A 373 -7.32 -12.40 10.57
C LEU A 373 -7.08 -13.89 10.33
N SER A 374 -7.14 -14.35 9.07
CA SER A 374 -6.87 -15.75 8.73
C SER A 374 -5.39 -16.09 8.85
N GLY A 375 -4.51 -15.26 8.27
CA GLY A 375 -3.06 -15.45 8.27
C GLY A 375 -2.46 -15.36 9.67
N LEU A 376 -2.65 -14.23 10.36
CA LEU A 376 -2.16 -14.09 11.75
C LEU A 376 -2.87 -15.07 12.69
N GLY A 377 -4.18 -15.30 12.50
CA GLY A 377 -4.93 -16.24 13.33
C GLY A 377 -4.46 -17.69 13.17
N ALA A 378 -3.91 -18.08 12.02
CA ALA A 378 -3.28 -19.38 11.83
C ALA A 378 -1.88 -19.45 12.47
N LEU A 379 -1.13 -18.35 12.49
CA LEU A 379 0.19 -18.28 13.12
C LEU A 379 0.10 -18.28 14.65
N ILE A 380 -0.90 -17.60 15.23
CA ILE A 380 -1.11 -17.47 16.67
C ILE A 380 -2.57 -17.76 17.08
N PRO A 381 -3.03 -19.03 17.01
CA PRO A 381 -4.43 -19.38 17.25
C PRO A 381 -4.96 -18.95 18.63
N SER A 382 -4.09 -18.96 19.65
CA SER A 382 -4.39 -18.54 21.02
C SER A 382 -4.79 -17.06 21.14
N ARG A 383 -4.29 -16.20 20.23
CA ARG A 383 -4.49 -14.74 20.23
C ARG A 383 -5.56 -14.28 19.22
N ARG A 384 -6.27 -15.20 18.56
CA ARG A 384 -7.27 -14.86 17.52
C ARG A 384 -8.34 -13.87 17.99
N LYS A 385 -8.73 -13.93 19.27
CA LYS A 385 -9.68 -12.97 19.87
C LYS A 385 -9.11 -11.56 19.99
N ASP A 386 -7.82 -11.42 20.25
CA ASP A 386 -7.17 -10.11 20.31
C ASP A 386 -7.07 -9.49 18.93
N LEU A 387 -6.66 -10.27 17.93
CA LEU A 387 -6.60 -9.84 16.53
C LEU A 387 -7.96 -9.32 16.05
N ALA A 388 -9.04 -10.04 16.33
CA ALA A 388 -10.39 -9.63 15.96
C ALA A 388 -10.83 -8.32 16.61
N LYS A 389 -10.36 -8.01 17.84
CA LYS A 389 -10.66 -6.74 18.51
C LYS A 389 -9.86 -5.57 17.93
N LEU A 390 -8.62 -5.82 17.51
CA LEU A 390 -7.69 -4.79 17.03
C LEU A 390 -7.84 -4.49 15.53
N VAL A 391 -8.42 -5.39 14.74
CA VAL A 391 -8.38 -5.29 13.28
C VAL A 391 -9.04 -4.04 12.71
N MET A 392 -10.18 -3.62 13.30
CA MET A 392 -10.93 -2.47 12.79
C MET A 392 -10.16 -1.17 12.99
N THR A 393 -9.55 -0.99 14.17
CA THR A 393 -8.75 0.20 14.46
C THR A 393 -7.43 0.19 13.71
N SER A 394 -6.81 -0.98 13.53
CA SER A 394 -5.60 -1.15 12.71
C SER A 394 -5.85 -0.86 11.22
N TRP A 395 -7.04 -1.22 10.70
CA TRP A 395 -7.44 -0.91 9.33
C TRP A 395 -7.62 0.59 9.09
N ILE A 396 -8.28 1.28 10.03
CA ILE A 396 -8.40 2.75 10.01
C ILE A 396 -7.01 3.39 10.11
N ALA A 397 -6.16 2.88 10.99
CA ALA A 397 -4.78 3.34 11.14
C ALA A 397 -3.99 3.21 9.83
N GLY A 398 -4.11 2.08 9.14
CA GLY A 398 -3.46 1.87 7.84
C GLY A 398 -3.95 2.83 6.76
N SER A 399 -5.26 3.11 6.73
CA SER A 399 -5.85 4.10 5.81
C SER A 399 -5.32 5.50 6.08
N ILE A 400 -5.28 5.91 7.37
CA ILE A 400 -4.73 7.21 7.77
C ILE A 400 -3.24 7.31 7.41
N ALA A 401 -2.46 6.24 7.57
CA ALA A 401 -1.05 6.23 7.18
C ALA A 401 -0.88 6.47 5.67
N CYS A 402 -1.68 5.83 4.81
CA CYS A 402 -1.68 6.09 3.37
C CYS A 402 -2.09 7.55 3.04
N PHE A 403 -3.05 8.11 3.77
CA PHE A 403 -3.49 9.49 3.54
C PHE A 403 -2.44 10.50 4.04
N LEU A 404 -1.70 10.18 5.09
CA LEU A 404 -0.57 11.00 5.56
C LEU A 404 0.55 11.04 4.53
N THR A 405 0.94 9.90 3.94
CA THR A 405 1.96 9.87 2.89
C THR A 405 1.49 10.65 1.65
N ALA A 406 0.21 10.57 1.30
CA ALA A 406 -0.40 11.39 0.24
C ALA A 406 -0.41 12.89 0.53
N CYS A 407 -0.63 13.30 1.79
CA CYS A 407 -0.50 14.70 2.19
C CYS A 407 0.94 15.19 2.01
N PHE A 408 1.95 14.39 2.38
CA PHE A 408 3.35 14.77 2.15
C PHE A 408 3.68 14.90 0.66
N ALA A 409 3.16 13.99 -0.19
CA ALA A 409 3.28 14.12 -1.64
C ALA A 409 2.62 15.41 -2.15
N GLY A 410 1.40 15.73 -1.71
CA GLY A 410 0.68 16.95 -2.08
C GLY A 410 1.36 18.24 -1.60
N LEU A 411 2.03 18.19 -0.44
CA LEU A 411 2.81 19.30 0.13
C LEU A 411 4.07 19.57 -0.71
N MET A 412 4.74 18.52 -1.16
CA MET A 412 6.04 18.59 -1.85
C MET A 412 5.93 18.77 -3.36
N TYR A 413 4.76 18.48 -3.94
CA TYR A 413 4.51 18.52 -5.39
C TYR A 413 5.01 19.81 -6.06
N LEU A 414 5.78 19.63 -7.14
CA LEU A 414 6.22 20.69 -8.06
C LEU A 414 5.53 20.55 -9.41
N GLU A 415 5.17 21.66 -10.05
CA GLU A 415 4.66 21.61 -11.43
C GLU A 415 5.73 21.13 -12.41
N GLU A 416 7.02 21.45 -12.18
CA GLU A 416 8.17 20.95 -12.95
C GLU A 416 8.51 19.47 -12.70
N GLU A 417 7.89 18.83 -11.69
CA GLU A 417 8.09 17.39 -11.41
C GLU A 417 7.52 16.49 -12.52
N SER A 418 6.64 17.04 -13.37
CA SER A 418 6.04 16.35 -14.52
C SER A 418 7.08 15.79 -15.49
N ASP A 419 8.26 16.41 -15.56
CA ASP A 419 9.30 16.05 -16.52
C ASP A 419 10.20 14.90 -16.01
N PHE A 420 10.30 14.71 -14.70
CA PHE A 420 11.21 13.74 -14.08
C PHE A 420 10.57 12.39 -13.77
N PHE A 421 9.28 12.39 -13.43
CA PHE A 421 8.46 11.19 -13.29
C PHE A 421 7.36 11.21 -14.36
N PRO A 422 7.69 10.96 -15.64
CA PRO A 422 6.68 10.82 -16.66
C PRO A 422 5.72 9.68 -16.30
N SER A 423 4.45 9.80 -16.70
CA SER A 423 3.54 8.66 -16.71
C SER A 423 4.21 7.51 -17.46
N THR A 424 4.11 6.30 -16.92
CA THR A 424 4.94 5.17 -17.31
C THR A 424 4.88 4.93 -18.82
N THR A 425 5.98 5.18 -19.53
CA THR A 425 6.14 4.82 -20.95
C THR A 425 6.53 3.34 -21.03
N LEU A 426 5.63 2.47 -20.58
CA LEU A 426 5.76 1.05 -20.88
C LEU A 426 5.78 0.86 -22.40
N ASP A 427 6.68 -0.01 -22.89
CA ASP A 427 6.49 -0.60 -24.21
C ASP A 427 5.04 -1.07 -24.30
N THR A 428 4.40 -0.78 -25.44
CA THR A 428 2.98 -1.08 -25.70
C THR A 428 2.58 -2.53 -25.40
N THR A 429 3.56 -3.43 -25.30
CA THR A 429 3.41 -4.85 -24.96
C THR A 429 2.89 -5.11 -23.56
N LEU A 430 3.21 -4.28 -22.55
CA LEU A 430 2.78 -4.52 -21.17
C LEU A 430 1.47 -3.79 -20.79
N ARG A 431 1.14 -2.68 -21.46
CA ARG A 431 -0.12 -1.96 -21.20
C ARG A 431 -1.32 -2.86 -21.50
N VAL A 432 -2.31 -2.85 -20.64
CA VAL A 432 -3.61 -3.46 -20.92
C VAL A 432 -4.38 -2.50 -21.79
N SER A 433 -4.98 -2.98 -22.88
CA SER A 433 -5.95 -2.17 -23.61
C SER A 433 -7.11 -1.90 -22.66
N THR A 434 -7.38 -0.64 -22.33
CA THR A 434 -8.44 -0.18 -21.41
C THR A 434 -9.87 -0.51 -21.89
N THR A 435 -10.01 -1.42 -22.86
CA THR A 435 -11.27 -1.99 -23.36
C THR A 435 -11.98 -2.89 -22.33
N PHE A 436 -11.49 -2.99 -21.09
CA PHE A 436 -12.29 -3.47 -19.96
C PHE A 436 -13.23 -2.35 -19.46
N ALA A 437 -14.20 -2.01 -20.31
CA ALA A 437 -15.40 -1.29 -19.90
C ALA A 437 -16.29 -2.24 -19.08
N ILE A 438 -15.95 -2.45 -17.80
CA ILE A 438 -16.83 -3.16 -16.83
C ILE A 438 -17.61 -2.16 -15.95
N LEU A 439 -17.48 -0.86 -16.22
CA LEU A 439 -18.01 0.19 -15.33
C LEU A 439 -18.91 1.21 -16.05
N SER A 440 -19.56 0.80 -17.14
CA SER A 440 -20.73 1.51 -17.67
C SER A 440 -22.01 0.97 -17.02
#